data_AF-A0A3C2ECZ1-F1
#
_entry.id   AF-A0A3C2ECZ1-F1
#
_cell.length_a   1.000
_cell.length_b   1.000
_cell.length_c   1.000
_cell.angle_alpha   90.00
_cell.angle_beta   90.00
_cell.angle_gamma   90.00
#
_symmetry.space_group_name_H-M   'P 1'
#
loop_
_entity.id
_entity.type
_entity.pdbx_description
1 polymer ?
#
loop_
_entity_poly.entity_id
_entity_poly.type
_entity_poly.pdbx_seq_one_letter_code
_entity_poly.pdbx_strand_id
1 'polypeptide(L)'
;MNKVKLFISIIAVVFMISSCTKSGFPEINNLELGLENSKTAYLGQDFHFEAEIVAEKYIQKIEIEIHDEQLDAGQTNPAWEYTNVIIYSDNLKNVLLHEHIDVPSNVATGEYHIHISVTDKEGNQTEKEVHIDVVK
;
A
#
# COMPACT_ATOMS: atom_id res chain seq x y z
N MET A 1 -38.61 62.29 -21.97
CA MET A 1 -37.22 62.15 -21.48
C MET A 1 -37.05 60.75 -20.89
N ASN A 2 -36.13 60.01 -21.51
CA ASN A 2 -35.36 58.85 -21.08
C ASN A 2 -36.06 57.60 -20.49
N LYS A 3 -36.14 56.58 -21.36
CA LYS A 3 -36.35 55.18 -20.99
C LYS A 3 -35.05 54.62 -20.41
N VAL A 4 -35.04 54.19 -19.15
CA VAL A 4 -33.93 53.42 -18.59
C VAL A 4 -34.27 51.94 -18.75
N LYS A 5 -33.61 51.26 -19.70
CA LYS A 5 -33.68 49.80 -19.83
C LYS A 5 -32.61 49.20 -18.92
N LEU A 6 -33.04 48.58 -17.83
CA LEU A 6 -32.19 47.80 -16.94
C LEU A 6 -31.98 46.41 -17.57
N PHE A 7 -30.84 46.19 -18.22
CA PHE A 7 -30.40 44.88 -18.65
C PHE A 7 -29.63 44.21 -17.50
N ILE A 8 -30.32 43.34 -16.75
CA ILE A 8 -29.68 42.47 -15.76
C ILE A 8 -29.11 41.28 -16.53
N SER A 9 -27.81 41.32 -16.80
CA SER A 9 -27.06 40.18 -17.32
C SER A 9 -26.85 39.18 -16.19
N ILE A 10 -27.57 38.05 -16.24
CA ILE A 10 -27.37 36.92 -15.34
C ILE A 10 -26.19 36.12 -15.90
N ILE A 11 -24.98 36.37 -15.39
CA ILE A 11 -23.84 35.48 -15.57
C ILE A 11 -24.06 34.28 -14.65
N ALA A 12 -24.50 33.16 -15.22
CA ALA A 12 -24.55 31.88 -14.55
C ALA A 12 -23.11 31.34 -14.42
N VAL A 13 -22.47 31.61 -13.28
CA VAL A 13 -21.20 30.98 -12.92
C VAL A 13 -21.51 29.54 -12.50
N VAL A 14 -21.31 28.61 -13.42
CA VAL A 14 -21.34 27.17 -13.13
C VAL A 14 -20.00 26.80 -12.46
N PHE A 15 -19.98 26.83 -11.12
CA PHE A 15 -18.90 26.23 -10.33
C PHE A 15 -19.07 24.70 -10.34
N MET A 16 -18.38 24.03 -11.25
CA MET A 16 -18.17 22.58 -11.17
C MET A 16 -17.10 22.30 -10.13
N ILE A 17 -17.48 22.21 -8.86
CA ILE A 17 -16.62 21.61 -7.83
C ILE A 17 -16.69 20.09 -7.99
N SER A 18 -15.73 19.53 -8.72
CA SER A 18 -15.55 18.07 -8.71
C SER A 18 -14.96 17.68 -7.36
N SER A 19 -15.83 17.30 -6.42
CA SER A 19 -15.42 16.69 -5.15
C SER A 19 -15.02 15.25 -5.45
N CYS A 20 -13.73 15.01 -5.64
CA CYS A 20 -13.20 13.66 -5.69
C CYS A 20 -13.16 13.12 -4.26
N THR A 21 -14.27 12.55 -3.79
CA THR A 21 -14.26 11.74 -2.58
C THR A 21 -13.57 10.42 -2.93
N LYS A 22 -12.40 10.13 -2.33
CA LYS A 22 -11.72 8.83 -2.40
C LYS A 22 -12.55 7.72 -1.70
N SER A 23 -13.82 7.59 -2.03
CA SER A 23 -14.69 6.53 -1.52
C SER A 23 -14.58 5.30 -2.42
N GLY A 24 -14.45 4.12 -1.84
CA GLY A 24 -14.52 2.84 -2.56
C GLY A 24 -13.18 2.20 -2.93
N PHE A 25 -12.06 2.82 -2.59
CA PHE A 25 -10.73 2.20 -2.70
C PHE A 25 -10.55 1.12 -1.63
N PRO A 26 -9.68 0.11 -1.85
CA PRO A 26 -9.26 -0.80 -0.81
C PRO A 26 -8.63 -0.05 0.38
N GLU A 27 -8.70 -0.63 1.55
CA GLU A 27 -8.09 -0.14 2.78
C GLU A 27 -7.16 -1.22 3.33
N ILE A 28 -5.98 -0.79 3.77
CA ILE A 28 -5.00 -1.62 4.49
C ILE A 28 -5.00 -1.12 5.92
N ASN A 29 -5.45 -1.94 6.85
CA ASN A 29 -5.59 -1.62 8.27
C ASN A 29 -4.72 -2.58 9.10
N ASN A 30 -4.37 -2.15 10.33
CA ASN A 30 -3.64 -2.97 11.31
C ASN A 30 -2.42 -3.70 10.71
N LEU A 31 -1.60 -3.01 9.92
CA LEU A 31 -0.37 -3.56 9.37
C LEU A 31 0.64 -3.77 10.52
N GLU A 32 0.90 -5.03 10.84
CA GLU A 32 1.85 -5.48 11.84
C GLU A 32 3.01 -6.21 11.17
N LEU A 33 4.24 -5.80 11.51
CA LEU A 33 5.46 -6.22 10.86
C LEU A 33 6.51 -6.65 11.89
N GLY A 34 6.99 -7.89 11.80
CA GLY A 34 7.89 -8.49 12.77
C GLY A 34 7.18 -8.88 14.08
N LEU A 35 7.95 -9.44 15.02
CA LEU A 35 7.44 -9.79 16.35
C LEU A 35 6.97 -8.52 17.08
N GLU A 36 5.72 -8.53 17.57
CA GLU A 36 5.09 -7.43 18.31
C GLU A 36 5.19 -6.07 17.59
N ASN A 37 5.03 -6.09 16.26
CA ASN A 37 5.19 -4.93 15.37
C ASN A 37 6.56 -4.20 15.50
N SER A 38 7.62 -4.94 15.83
CA SER A 38 8.97 -4.38 16.01
C SER A 38 9.56 -3.77 14.73
N LYS A 39 9.05 -4.14 13.55
CA LYS A 39 9.61 -3.81 12.24
C LYS A 39 11.06 -4.28 12.07
N THR A 40 11.41 -5.37 12.75
CA THR A 40 12.73 -5.98 12.68
C THR A 40 12.62 -7.39 12.10
N ALA A 41 13.43 -7.66 11.08
CA ALA A 41 13.64 -8.97 10.47
C ALA A 41 14.99 -9.53 10.89
N TYR A 42 15.05 -10.82 11.22
CA TYR A 42 16.28 -11.49 11.64
C TYR A 42 16.75 -12.46 10.56
N LEU A 43 18.03 -12.40 10.20
CA LEU A 43 18.61 -13.27 9.16
C LEU A 43 18.34 -14.76 9.44
N GLY A 44 17.78 -15.46 8.46
CA GLY A 44 17.49 -16.89 8.55
C GLY A 44 16.35 -17.25 9.49
N GLN A 45 15.49 -16.30 9.86
CA GLN A 45 14.28 -16.50 10.66
C GLN A 45 13.03 -16.10 9.86
N ASP A 46 11.87 -16.47 10.39
CA ASP A 46 10.58 -16.07 9.83
C ASP A 46 10.26 -14.62 10.23
N PHE A 47 9.85 -13.82 9.26
CA PHE A 47 9.34 -12.47 9.47
C PHE A 47 7.81 -12.46 9.44
N HIS A 48 7.22 -12.12 10.58
CA HIS A 48 5.78 -12.01 10.70
C HIS A 48 5.24 -10.81 9.91
N PHE A 49 4.19 -11.04 9.12
CA PHE A 49 3.48 -10.02 8.36
C PHE A 49 1.98 -10.22 8.55
N GLU A 50 1.29 -9.23 9.12
CA GLU A 50 -0.17 -9.26 9.25
C GLU A 50 -0.79 -7.96 8.76
N ALA A 51 -1.93 -8.05 8.06
CA ALA A 51 -2.72 -6.89 7.67
C ALA A 51 -4.21 -7.24 7.54
N GLU A 52 -5.07 -6.32 7.96
CA GLU A 52 -6.50 -6.36 7.70
C GLU A 52 -6.83 -5.59 6.42
N ILE A 53 -7.31 -6.29 5.40
CA ILE A 53 -7.66 -5.70 4.11
C ILE A 53 -9.16 -5.63 3.96
N VAL A 54 -9.68 -4.46 3.57
CA VAL A 54 -11.11 -4.25 3.29
C VAL A 54 -11.26 -3.60 1.91
N ALA A 55 -12.22 -4.05 1.11
CA ALA A 55 -12.52 -3.42 -0.18
C ALA A 55 -14.02 -3.44 -0.49
N GLU A 56 -14.54 -2.34 -1.04
CA GLU A 56 -15.94 -2.27 -1.46
C GLU A 56 -16.19 -3.13 -2.70
N LYS A 57 -15.24 -3.15 -3.65
CA LYS A 57 -15.36 -3.75 -4.99
C LYS A 57 -14.64 -5.10 -5.15
N TYR A 58 -14.62 -5.88 -4.07
CA TYR A 58 -13.98 -7.18 -3.95
C TYR A 58 -12.47 -7.19 -4.22
N ILE A 59 -11.71 -7.80 -3.32
CA ILE A 59 -10.27 -7.90 -3.45
C ILE A 59 -9.94 -8.82 -4.65
N GLN A 60 -9.03 -8.36 -5.52
CA GLN A 60 -8.52 -9.13 -6.66
C GLN A 60 -7.11 -9.63 -6.40
N LYS A 61 -6.24 -8.75 -5.92
CA LYS A 61 -4.81 -9.01 -5.75
C LYS A 61 -4.28 -8.32 -4.50
N ILE A 62 -3.43 -9.02 -3.76
CA ILE A 62 -2.52 -8.42 -2.79
C ILE A 62 -1.10 -8.74 -3.25
N GLU A 63 -0.23 -7.74 -3.26
CA GLU A 63 1.18 -7.85 -3.65
C GLU A 63 2.03 -7.30 -2.51
N ILE A 64 3.04 -8.07 -2.10
CA ILE A 64 4.04 -7.69 -1.10
C ILE A 64 5.39 -7.71 -1.80
N GLU A 65 6.10 -6.59 -1.73
CA GLU A 65 7.47 -6.45 -2.22
C GLU A 65 8.37 -6.05 -1.04
N ILE A 66 9.56 -6.65 -0.97
CA ILE A 66 10.61 -6.26 -0.05
C ILE A 66 11.85 -6.02 -0.88
N HIS A 67 12.37 -4.80 -0.80
CA HIS A 67 13.57 -4.41 -1.51
C HIS A 67 14.33 -3.39 -0.67
N ASP A 68 15.61 -3.26 -0.96
CA ASP A 68 16.43 -2.18 -0.45
C ASP A 68 16.26 -0.95 -1.37
N GLU A 69 16.34 0.28 -0.84
CA GLU A 69 16.33 1.48 -1.68
C GLU A 69 17.75 1.86 -2.13
N GLN A 70 18.75 1.74 -1.24
CA GLN A 70 20.17 1.87 -1.58
C GLN A 70 21.07 1.06 -0.64
N LEU A 71 21.61 -0.04 -1.16
CA LEU A 71 22.62 -0.82 -0.45
C LEU A 71 23.83 0.07 -0.26
N ASP A 72 24.21 0.27 1.00
CA ASP A 72 25.40 1.04 1.34
C ASP A 72 26.62 0.53 0.55
N ALA A 73 27.39 1.47 -0.01
CA ALA A 73 28.63 1.20 -0.73
C ALA A 73 29.68 0.62 0.24
N GLY A 74 29.62 -0.68 0.46
CA GLY A 74 30.41 -1.40 1.46
C GLY A 74 29.81 -2.74 1.89
N GLN A 75 28.52 -2.97 1.61
CA GLN A 75 27.88 -4.27 1.83
C GLN A 75 28.43 -5.31 0.85
N THR A 76 28.80 -6.49 1.37
CA THR A 76 29.30 -7.61 0.57
C THR A 76 28.22 -8.63 0.21
N ASN A 77 27.13 -8.63 0.97
CA ASN A 77 25.98 -9.49 0.73
C ASN A 77 24.99 -8.79 -0.22
N PRO A 78 24.22 -9.55 -1.03
CA PRO A 78 23.17 -8.98 -1.86
C PRO A 78 22.03 -8.39 -1.01
N ALA A 79 21.23 -7.52 -1.63
CA ALA A 79 19.95 -7.11 -1.07
C ALA A 79 19.01 -8.30 -0.97
N TRP A 80 18.15 -8.28 0.06
CA TRP A 80 16.94 -9.06 0.06
C TRP A 80 15.94 -8.48 -0.94
N GLU A 81 15.69 -9.22 -2.01
CA GLU A 81 14.63 -8.94 -2.98
C GLU A 81 13.56 -10.03 -2.84
N TYR A 82 12.33 -9.62 -2.58
CA TYR A 82 11.19 -10.52 -2.41
C TYR A 82 9.95 -9.94 -3.06
N THR A 83 9.18 -10.80 -3.72
CA THR A 83 7.86 -10.46 -4.26
C THR A 83 6.92 -11.63 -4.03
N ASN A 84 5.75 -11.37 -3.45
CA ASN A 84 4.67 -12.33 -3.32
C ASN A 84 3.37 -11.73 -3.84
N VAL A 85 2.73 -12.43 -4.77
CA VAL A 85 1.49 -12.01 -5.41
C VAL A 85 0.40 -13.03 -5.09
N ILE A 86 -0.61 -12.59 -4.35
CA ILE A 86 -1.75 -13.40 -3.95
C ILE A 86 -2.98 -12.96 -4.75
N ILE A 87 -3.54 -13.88 -5.54
CA ILE A 87 -4.70 -13.62 -6.39
C ILE A 87 -5.95 -14.25 -5.77
N TYR A 88 -7.00 -13.45 -5.64
CA TYR A 88 -8.31 -13.86 -5.12
C TYR A 88 -9.31 -14.02 -6.25
N SER A 89 -9.73 -15.26 -6.52
CA SER A 89 -10.81 -15.56 -7.47
C SER A 89 -12.19 -15.25 -6.90
N ASP A 90 -12.36 -15.37 -5.59
CA ASP A 90 -13.62 -15.23 -4.90
C ASP A 90 -14.01 -13.75 -4.71
N ASN A 91 -15.26 -13.48 -4.38
CA ASN A 91 -15.76 -12.13 -4.15
C ASN A 91 -15.62 -11.75 -2.67
N LEU A 92 -14.37 -11.64 -2.20
CA LEU A 92 -14.05 -11.29 -0.82
C LEU A 92 -14.00 -9.77 -0.63
N LYS A 93 -14.71 -9.27 0.38
CA LYS A 93 -14.63 -7.85 0.79
C LYS A 93 -13.66 -7.61 1.94
N ASN A 94 -13.29 -8.65 2.67
CA ASN A 94 -12.40 -8.56 3.83
C ASN A 94 -11.45 -9.77 3.79
N VAL A 95 -10.18 -9.53 4.09
CA VAL A 95 -9.13 -10.55 4.22
C VAL A 95 -8.28 -10.18 5.44
N LEU A 96 -8.06 -11.14 6.33
CA LEU A 96 -6.96 -11.07 7.30
C LEU A 96 -5.78 -11.79 6.66
N LEU A 97 -4.79 -11.04 6.21
CA LEU A 97 -3.56 -11.58 5.66
C LEU A 97 -2.62 -11.86 6.82
N HIS A 98 -2.17 -13.09 6.98
CA HIS A 98 -1.22 -13.49 8.01
C HIS A 98 -0.18 -14.41 7.36
N GLU A 99 1.02 -13.86 7.14
CA GLU A 99 2.13 -14.52 6.44
C GLU A 99 3.36 -14.57 7.35
N HIS A 100 4.16 -15.61 7.14
CA HIS A 100 5.48 -15.78 7.75
C HIS A 100 6.47 -15.86 6.58
N ILE A 101 7.23 -14.80 6.38
CA ILE A 101 8.14 -14.66 5.23
C ILE A 101 9.54 -15.08 5.65
N ASP A 102 10.14 -16.04 4.96
CA ASP A 102 11.51 -16.47 5.21
C ASP A 102 12.50 -15.33 4.92
N VAL A 103 13.24 -14.88 5.93
CA VAL A 103 14.34 -13.91 5.76
C VAL A 103 15.59 -14.68 5.33
N PRO A 104 16.20 -14.39 4.17
CA PRO A 104 17.42 -15.06 3.76
C PRO A 104 18.54 -14.89 4.78
N SER A 105 19.32 -15.93 5.05
CA SER A 105 20.43 -15.84 6.02
C SER A 105 21.67 -15.11 5.49
N ASN A 106 21.70 -14.78 4.20
CA ASN A 106 22.87 -14.32 3.47
C ASN A 106 22.62 -13.02 2.68
N VAL A 107 21.78 -12.13 3.22
CA VAL A 107 21.54 -10.78 2.67
C VAL A 107 22.26 -9.71 3.50
N ALA A 108 22.35 -8.50 2.96
CA ALA A 108 22.87 -7.35 3.70
C ALA A 108 21.94 -7.00 4.86
N THR A 109 22.50 -6.66 6.02
CA THR A 109 21.75 -6.06 7.13
C THR A 109 21.63 -4.56 6.90
N GLY A 110 20.52 -3.96 7.30
CA GLY A 110 20.25 -2.54 7.10
C GLY A 110 18.76 -2.24 7.01
N GLU A 111 18.44 -1.02 6.59
CA GLU A 111 17.06 -0.60 6.33
C GLU A 111 16.57 -1.19 5.00
N TYR A 112 15.34 -1.69 4.99
CA TYR A 112 14.63 -2.19 3.80
C TYR A 112 13.23 -1.58 3.74
N HIS A 113 12.66 -1.55 2.53
CA HIS A 113 11.31 -1.10 2.28
C HIS A 113 10.40 -2.30 2.04
N ILE A 114 9.29 -2.33 2.75
CA ILE A 114 8.15 -3.19 2.43
C ILE A 114 7.12 -2.35 1.70
N HIS A 115 6.79 -2.73 0.47
CA HIS A 115 5.69 -2.16 -0.30
C HIS A 115 4.56 -3.19 -0.38
N ILE A 116 3.40 -2.86 0.18
CA ILE A 116 2.17 -3.64 0.01
C ILE A 116 1.22 -2.89 -0.91
N SER A 117 0.70 -3.57 -1.93
CA SER A 117 -0.35 -3.10 -2.82
C SER A 117 -1.57 -4.00 -2.76
N VAL A 118 -2.75 -3.39 -2.66
CA VAL A 118 -4.04 -4.08 -2.77
C VAL A 118 -4.80 -3.53 -3.96
N THR A 119 -5.20 -4.40 -4.88
CA THR A 119 -6.04 -4.08 -6.05
C THR A 119 -7.38 -4.78 -5.92
N ASP A 120 -8.48 -4.06 -6.10
CA ASP A 120 -9.82 -4.65 -6.20
C ASP A 120 -10.20 -5.05 -7.65
N LYS A 121 -11.34 -5.72 -7.82
CA LYS A 121 -11.79 -6.20 -9.14
C LYS A 121 -12.25 -5.10 -10.09
N GLU A 122 -12.47 -3.87 -9.60
CA GLU A 122 -12.73 -2.70 -10.44
C GLU A 122 -11.44 -1.94 -10.80
N GLY A 123 -10.28 -2.39 -10.28
CA GLY A 123 -8.96 -1.82 -10.55
C GLY A 123 -8.60 -0.66 -9.62
N ASN A 124 -9.37 -0.39 -8.56
CA ASN A 124 -8.95 0.57 -7.55
C ASN A 124 -7.81 -0.03 -6.72
N GLN A 125 -6.82 0.80 -6.40
CA GLN A 125 -5.58 0.36 -5.77
C GLN A 125 -5.22 1.24 -4.58
N THR A 126 -4.80 0.60 -3.49
CA THR A 126 -4.22 1.25 -2.32
C THR A 126 -2.89 0.62 -2.00
N GLU A 127 -1.91 1.47 -1.68
CA GLU A 127 -0.55 1.07 -1.39
C GLU A 127 -0.11 1.61 -0.04
N LYS A 128 0.77 0.88 0.64
CA LYS A 128 1.54 1.37 1.78
C LYS A 128 2.98 0.92 1.66
N GLU A 129 3.87 1.82 2.06
CA GLU A 129 5.29 1.58 2.17
C GLU A 129 5.72 1.74 3.63
N VAL A 130 6.54 0.82 4.13
CA VAL A 130 7.04 0.83 5.51
C VAL A 130 8.49 0.41 5.55
N HIS A 131 9.31 1.14 6.31
CA HIS A 131 10.70 0.75 6.56
C HIS A 131 10.77 -0.33 7.64
N ILE A 132 11.67 -1.30 7.45
CA ILE A 132 12.04 -2.32 8.42
C ILE A 132 13.56 -2.39 8.55
N ASP A 133 14.05 -2.92 9.67
CA ASP A 133 15.47 -3.21 9.88
C ASP A 133 15.73 -4.71 9.73
N VAL A 134 16.67 -5.08 8.86
CA VAL A 134 17.22 -6.44 8.80
C VAL A 134 18.48 -6.52 9.64
N VAL A 135 18.47 -7.39 10.64
CA VAL A 135 19.56 -7.58 11.60
C VAL A 135 19.97 -9.05 11.70
N LYS A 136 21.12 -9.30 12.34
CA LYS A 136 21.65 -10.66 12.56
C LYS A 136 20.85 -11.44 13.60
#